data_AF-A0A6P7GVE5-F1
#
_entry.id   AF-A0A6P7GVE5-F1
#
_cell.length_a   1.000
_cell.length_b   1.000
_cell.length_c   1.000
_cell.angle_alpha   90.00
_cell.angle_beta   90.00
_cell.angle_gamma   90.00
#
_symmetry.space_group_name_H-M   'P 1'
#
loop_
_entity.id
_entity.type
_entity.pdbx_description
1 polymer ?
#
loop_
_entity_poly.entity_id
_entity_poly.type
_entity_poly.pdbx_seq_one_letter_code
_entity_poly.pdbx_strand_id
1 'polypeptide(L)'
;MGVPKFFRYISERYPCLSELVKDYQIPEFDNLYLDMNGIIHNCSHPNDEDPHFRITEEKIFKDIFHYIEVLFRMIKPQKVFVMAVDGVAPRAKMNQQRGRRFRSAADAAKAEAEAVKKGESLPAEERFDSNCITPGTVFMARLQEQLKYFVVDKISNDPLWQKCKVILSGHEVLCNIILHYKTYRGELDKTG
;
A
#
# COMPACT_ATOMS: atom_id res chain seq x y z
N MET A 1 7.28 19.94 -11.50
CA MET A 1 5.84 19.98 -11.14
C MET A 1 5.53 18.73 -10.33
N GLY A 2 4.89 18.83 -9.16
CA GLY A 2 4.52 17.66 -8.37
C GLY A 2 3.33 16.92 -8.99
N VAL A 3 3.22 15.61 -8.74
CA VAL A 3 2.10 14.76 -9.22
C VAL A 3 0.72 15.39 -8.93
N PRO A 4 0.45 16.00 -7.75
CA PRO A 4 -0.85 16.64 -7.49
C PRO A 4 -1.12 17.87 -8.36
N LYS A 5 -0.08 18.65 -8.70
CA LYS A 5 -0.22 19.82 -9.57
C LYS A 5 -0.52 19.40 -11.01
N PHE A 6 0.05 18.29 -11.46
CA PHE A 6 -0.25 17.74 -12.78
C PHE A 6 -1.67 17.18 -12.86
N PHE A 7 -2.10 16.40 -11.85
CA PHE A 7 -3.48 15.93 -11.74
C PHE A 7 -4.47 17.10 -11.81
N ARG A 8 -4.28 18.12 -10.96
CA ARG A 8 -5.09 19.34 -10.96
C ARG A 8 -5.14 20.01 -12.34
N TYR A 9 -3.99 20.22 -12.96
CA TYR A 9 -3.90 20.86 -14.28
C TYR A 9 -4.69 20.10 -15.35
N ILE A 10 -4.58 18.77 -15.39
CA ILE A 10 -5.30 17.93 -16.36
C ILE A 10 -6.81 17.93 -16.06
N SER A 11 -7.21 17.79 -14.80
CA SER A 11 -8.63 17.82 -14.40
C SER A 11 -9.29 19.17 -14.68
N GLU A 12 -8.59 20.29 -14.48
CA GLU A 12 -9.10 21.63 -14.81
C GLU A 12 -9.18 21.83 -16.34
N ARG A 13 -8.22 21.30 -17.10
CA ARG A 13 -8.17 21.44 -18.56
C ARG A 13 -9.15 20.52 -19.29
N TYR A 14 -9.43 19.34 -18.75
CA TYR A 14 -10.31 18.33 -19.32
C TYR A 14 -11.26 17.78 -18.24
N PRO A 15 -12.34 18.51 -17.91
CA PRO A 15 -13.18 18.20 -16.76
C PRO A 15 -13.92 16.86 -16.87
N CYS A 16 -14.17 16.37 -18.09
CA CYS A 16 -14.81 15.08 -18.32
C CYS A 16 -13.90 13.86 -18.09
N LEU A 17 -12.63 14.05 -17.72
CA LEU A 17 -11.71 12.93 -17.44
C LEU A 17 -11.92 12.28 -16.08
N SER A 18 -12.56 12.96 -15.14
CA SER A 18 -12.71 12.50 -13.76
C SER A 18 -14.16 12.62 -13.33
N GLU A 19 -14.73 11.52 -12.87
CA GLU A 19 -16.09 11.46 -12.35
C GLU A 19 -16.07 10.86 -10.95
N LEU A 20 -16.93 11.38 -10.07
CA LEU A 20 -17.21 10.73 -8.79
C LEU A 20 -18.19 9.60 -9.04
N VAL A 21 -17.66 8.38 -9.07
CA VAL A 21 -18.43 7.18 -9.42
C VAL A 21 -19.02 6.58 -8.14
N LYS A 22 -20.33 6.27 -8.16
CA LYS A 22 -20.97 5.42 -7.13
C LYS A 22 -20.81 3.95 -7.50
N ASP A 23 -20.91 3.04 -6.52
CA ASP A 23 -20.67 1.60 -6.70
C ASP A 23 -21.39 0.97 -7.91
N TYR A 24 -22.62 1.40 -8.22
CA TYR A 24 -23.41 0.86 -9.33
C TYR A 24 -23.05 1.43 -10.72
N GLN A 25 -22.24 2.48 -10.78
CA GLN A 25 -21.79 3.13 -12.01
C GLN A 25 -20.40 2.62 -12.46
N ILE A 26 -19.76 1.79 -11.64
CA ILE A 26 -18.44 1.25 -11.94
C ILE A 26 -18.58 0.24 -13.07
N PRO A 27 -17.88 0.44 -14.22
CA PRO A 27 -17.92 -0.51 -15.31
C PRO A 27 -17.21 -1.81 -14.94
N GLU A 28 -17.47 -2.88 -15.67
CA GLU A 28 -16.77 -4.13 -15.46
C GLU A 28 -15.32 -4.03 -15.92
N PHE A 29 -14.40 -4.53 -15.09
CA PHE A 29 -12.97 -4.57 -15.41
C PHE A 29 -12.47 -6.00 -15.48
N ASP A 30 -11.67 -6.29 -16.51
CA ASP A 30 -10.96 -7.56 -16.62
C ASP A 30 -9.80 -7.65 -15.61
N ASN A 31 -9.04 -6.56 -15.47
CA ASN A 31 -7.78 -6.56 -14.74
C ASN A 31 -7.72 -5.41 -13.74
N LEU A 32 -7.35 -5.70 -12.50
CA LEU A 32 -7.09 -4.73 -11.45
C LEU A 32 -5.62 -4.81 -11.02
N TYR A 33 -4.94 -3.68 -10.98
CA TYR A 33 -3.55 -3.55 -10.54
C TYR A 33 -3.48 -2.60 -9.35
N LEU A 34 -2.95 -3.07 -8.23
CA LEU A 34 -2.77 -2.28 -7.01
C LEU A 34 -1.28 -2.02 -6.75
N ASP A 35 -0.94 -0.74 -6.63
CA ASP A 35 0.30 -0.30 -6.00
C ASP A 35 0.13 -0.34 -4.48
N MET A 36 0.75 -1.35 -3.87
CA MET A 36 0.63 -1.59 -2.43
C MET A 36 1.32 -0.52 -1.60
N ASN A 37 2.33 0.17 -2.14
CA ASN A 37 3.06 1.16 -1.34
C ASN A 37 2.18 2.34 -0.97
N GLY A 38 1.32 2.80 -1.88
CA GLY A 38 0.34 3.84 -1.57
C GLY A 38 -0.60 3.43 -0.44
N ILE A 39 -1.06 2.17 -0.44
CA ILE A 39 -1.93 1.62 0.60
C ILE A 39 -1.20 1.53 1.93
N ILE A 40 0.01 0.96 1.95
CA ILE A 40 0.83 0.80 3.17
C ILE A 40 1.13 2.17 3.79
N HIS A 41 1.46 3.18 2.99
CA HIS A 41 1.67 4.54 3.49
C HIS A 41 0.40 5.12 4.11
N ASN A 42 -0.74 5.04 3.42
CA ASN A 42 -2.01 5.57 3.94
C ASN A 42 -2.47 4.87 5.23
N CYS A 43 -2.28 3.56 5.33
CA CYS A 43 -2.67 2.78 6.52
C CYS A 43 -1.70 2.96 7.70
N SER A 44 -0.43 3.27 7.44
CA SER A 44 0.56 3.49 8.51
C SER A 44 0.54 4.91 9.07
N HIS A 45 0.24 5.91 8.24
CA HIS A 45 0.25 7.32 8.61
C HIS A 45 -0.84 8.08 7.87
N PRO A 46 -2.11 7.93 8.27
CA PRO A 46 -3.21 8.67 7.65
C PRO A 46 -3.08 10.19 7.86
N ASN A 47 -2.34 10.62 8.90
CA ASN A 47 -2.08 12.03 9.18
C ASN A 47 -0.63 12.22 9.66
N ASP A 48 0.30 12.46 8.72
CA ASP A 48 1.73 12.58 9.00
C ASP A 48 2.09 13.74 9.94
N GLU A 49 1.20 14.72 10.08
CA GLU A 49 1.37 15.94 10.88
C GLU A 49 0.95 15.80 12.34
N ASP A 50 0.28 14.70 12.73
CA ASP A 50 -0.17 14.50 14.11
C ASP A 50 0.94 13.85 14.96
N PRO A 51 1.57 14.60 15.90
CA PRO A 51 2.63 14.06 16.75
C PRO A 51 2.12 13.05 17.78
N HIS A 52 0.80 12.98 18.02
CA HIS A 52 0.17 12.08 18.99
C HIS A 52 -0.27 10.75 18.37
N PHE A 53 -0.27 10.62 17.04
CA PHE A 53 -0.74 9.41 16.38
C PHE A 53 0.16 8.21 16.71
N ARG A 54 -0.45 7.12 17.18
CA ARG A 54 0.21 5.84 17.48
C ARG A 54 -0.59 4.71 16.84
N ILE A 55 0.13 3.79 16.20
CA ILE A 55 -0.46 2.62 15.56
C ILE A 55 0.48 1.43 15.69
N THR A 56 -0.09 0.26 15.98
CA THR A 56 0.64 -1.01 16.07
C THR A 56 0.75 -1.68 14.70
N GLU A 57 1.81 -2.46 14.50
CA GLU A 57 2.03 -3.24 13.27
C GLU A 57 0.80 -4.11 12.92
N GLU A 58 0.20 -4.76 13.91
CA GLU A 58 -1.00 -5.59 13.73
C GLU A 58 -2.21 -4.80 13.21
N LYS A 59 -2.39 -3.56 13.70
CA LYS A 59 -3.49 -2.71 13.24
C LYS A 59 -3.24 -2.25 11.81
N ILE A 60 -2.01 -1.87 11.47
CA ILE A 60 -1.62 -1.54 10.09
C ILE A 60 -1.96 -2.69 9.14
N PHE A 61 -1.63 -3.94 9.50
CA PHE A 61 -1.93 -5.10 8.66
C PHE A 61 -3.42 -5.32 8.46
N LYS A 62 -4.22 -5.21 9.53
CA LYS A 62 -5.69 -5.29 9.44
C LYS A 62 -6.28 -4.21 8.54
N ASP A 63 -5.78 -2.97 8.67
CA ASP A 63 -6.25 -1.84 7.87
C ASP A 63 -5.88 -2.03 6.39
N ILE A 64 -4.68 -2.54 6.10
CA ILE A 64 -4.26 -2.90 4.72
C ILE A 64 -5.20 -3.96 4.14
N PHE A 65 -5.46 -5.05 4.87
CA PHE A 65 -6.33 -6.13 4.38
C PHE A 65 -7.76 -5.67 4.15
N HIS A 66 -8.29 -4.84 5.05
CA HIS A 66 -9.60 -4.24 4.89
C HIS A 66 -9.64 -3.36 3.63
N TYR A 67 -8.62 -2.53 3.42
CA TYR A 67 -8.55 -1.64 2.25
C TYR A 67 -8.49 -2.42 0.93
N ILE A 68 -7.67 -3.48 0.87
CA ILE A 68 -7.60 -4.37 -0.30
C ILE A 68 -8.98 -5.00 -0.57
N GLU A 69 -9.65 -5.51 0.47
CA GLU A 69 -10.95 -6.16 0.34
C GLU A 69 -12.02 -5.19 -0.18
N VAL A 70 -12.05 -3.96 0.34
CA VAL A 70 -12.99 -2.93 -0.12
C VAL A 70 -12.77 -2.63 -1.60
N LEU A 71 -11.52 -2.41 -2.02
CA LEU A 71 -11.19 -2.16 -3.43
C LEU A 71 -11.54 -3.34 -4.33
N PHE A 72 -11.23 -4.57 -3.90
CA PHE A 72 -11.51 -5.77 -4.67
C PHE A 72 -13.02 -5.96 -4.86
N ARG A 73 -13.83 -5.78 -3.80
CA ARG A 73 -15.30 -5.89 -3.86
C ARG A 73 -15.97 -4.77 -4.63
N MET A 74 -15.35 -3.60 -4.64
CA MET A 74 -15.83 -2.45 -5.40
C MET A 74 -15.62 -2.65 -6.91
N ILE A 75 -14.43 -3.11 -7.32
CA ILE A 75 -14.06 -3.22 -8.73
C ILE A 75 -14.47 -4.57 -9.36
N LYS A 76 -14.43 -5.67 -8.59
CA LYS A 76 -14.77 -7.03 -9.02
C LYS A 76 -14.08 -7.45 -10.33
N PRO A 77 -12.74 -7.58 -10.34
CA PRO A 77 -12.00 -7.93 -11.56
C PRO A 77 -12.38 -9.32 -12.09
N GLN A 78 -12.58 -9.45 -13.40
CA GLN A 78 -13.07 -10.69 -14.02
C GLN A 78 -11.94 -11.70 -14.35
N LYS A 79 -10.74 -11.22 -14.66
CA LYS A 79 -9.63 -12.06 -15.16
C LYS A 79 -8.42 -12.04 -14.26
N VAL A 80 -7.86 -10.86 -13.95
CA VAL A 80 -6.58 -10.76 -13.23
C VAL A 80 -6.64 -9.73 -12.12
N PHE A 81 -6.12 -10.09 -10.96
CA PHE A 81 -5.89 -9.19 -9.85
C PHE A 81 -4.42 -9.21 -9.44
N VAL A 82 -3.73 -8.07 -9.60
CA VAL A 82 -2.30 -7.92 -9.30
C VAL A 82 -2.12 -6.98 -8.12
N MET A 83 -1.38 -7.44 -7.11
CA MET A 83 -0.88 -6.62 -6.00
C MET A 83 0.64 -6.53 -6.11
N ALA A 84 1.16 -5.32 -6.24
CA ALA A 84 2.59 -5.07 -6.40
C ALA A 84 3.14 -4.22 -5.26
N VAL A 85 4.12 -4.76 -4.56
CA VAL A 85 4.93 -4.07 -3.55
C VAL A 85 6.25 -3.67 -4.21
N ASP A 86 6.72 -2.41 -4.07
CA ASP A 86 8.01 -2.06 -4.67
C ASP A 86 9.12 -2.94 -4.06
N GLY A 87 9.95 -3.53 -4.92
CA GLY A 87 11.26 -4.05 -4.53
C GLY A 87 12.35 -3.00 -4.65
N VAL A 88 13.61 -3.45 -4.72
CA VAL A 88 14.76 -2.54 -4.78
C VAL A 88 14.68 -1.63 -6.02
N ALA A 89 14.77 -0.32 -5.78
CA ALA A 89 14.62 0.72 -6.78
C ALA A 89 15.96 1.14 -7.42
N PRO A 90 15.97 1.71 -8.64
CA PRO A 90 17.19 2.23 -9.25
C PRO A 90 17.74 3.44 -8.49
N ARG A 91 19.06 3.69 -8.61
CA ARG A 91 19.79 4.73 -7.85
C ARG A 91 19.16 6.13 -7.93
N ALA A 92 18.61 6.50 -9.08
CA ALA A 92 17.92 7.79 -9.25
C ALA A 92 16.69 7.91 -8.32
N LYS A 93 15.84 6.87 -8.26
CA LYS A 93 14.67 6.81 -7.36
C LYS A 93 15.13 6.70 -5.91
N MET A 94 16.20 5.96 -5.62
CA MET A 94 16.78 5.89 -4.27
C MET A 94 17.24 7.27 -3.75
N ASN A 95 17.93 8.06 -4.58
CA ASN A 95 18.35 9.41 -4.18
C ASN A 95 17.15 10.31 -3.88
N GLN A 96 16.08 10.21 -4.68
CA GLN A 96 14.84 10.94 -4.44
C GLN A 96 14.14 10.49 -3.14
N GLN A 97 14.05 9.18 -2.90
CA GLN A 97 13.49 8.62 -1.67
C GLN A 97 14.31 9.04 -0.44
N ARG A 98 15.64 8.99 -0.52
CA ARG A 98 16.55 9.46 0.54
C ARG A 98 16.28 10.92 0.91
N GLY A 99 16.17 11.79 -0.10
CA GLY A 99 15.88 13.20 0.12
C GLY A 99 14.50 13.46 0.74
N ARG A 100 13.49 12.65 0.38
CA ARG A 100 12.15 12.73 1.02
C ARG A 100 12.22 12.30 2.48
N ARG A 101 12.79 11.13 2.77
CA ARG A 101 12.91 10.58 4.13
C ARG A 101 13.64 11.50 5.09
N PHE A 102 14.74 12.10 4.61
CA PHE A 102 15.51 13.05 5.42
C PHE A 102 14.68 14.28 5.83
N ARG A 103 13.85 14.81 4.92
CA ARG A 103 12.95 15.92 5.25
C ARG A 103 11.85 15.49 6.22
N SER A 104 11.18 14.38 5.95
CA SER A 104 10.11 13.87 6.82
C SER A 104 10.59 13.61 8.26
N ALA A 105 11.80 13.06 8.43
CA ALA A 105 12.40 12.88 9.76
C ALA A 105 12.68 14.22 10.46
N ALA A 106 13.19 15.22 9.72
CA ALA A 106 13.44 16.55 10.27
C ALA A 106 12.13 17.28 10.65
N ASP A 107 11.09 17.16 9.82
CA ASP A 107 9.78 17.77 10.04
C ASP A 107 9.08 17.12 11.26
N ALA A 108 9.17 15.80 11.40
CA ALA A 108 8.64 15.07 12.57
C ALA A 108 9.33 15.50 13.87
N ALA A 109 10.67 15.57 13.88
CA ALA A 109 11.43 16.03 15.05
C ALA A 109 11.09 17.48 15.43
N LYS A 110 10.85 18.34 14.43
CA LYS A 110 10.41 19.73 14.66
C LYS A 110 9.00 19.79 15.26
N ALA A 111 8.06 18.99 14.74
CA ALA A 111 6.69 18.93 15.25
C ALA A 111 6.64 18.45 16.71
N GLU A 112 7.42 17.43 17.06
CA GLU A 112 7.54 16.95 18.45
C GLU A 112 8.11 18.02 19.38
N ALA A 113 9.18 18.71 18.95
CA ALA A 113 9.76 19.80 19.74
C ALA A 113 8.78 20.98 19.94
N GLU A 114 7.94 21.27 18.95
CA GLU A 114 6.89 22.30 19.07
C GLU A 114 5.76 21.87 20.01
N ALA A 115 5.34 20.61 19.98
CA ALA A 115 4.33 20.07 20.91
C ALA A 115 4.81 20.13 22.37
N VAL A 116 6.07 19.74 22.63
CA VAL A 116 6.68 19.83 23.97
C VAL A 116 6.76 21.30 24.43
N LYS A 117 7.13 22.23 23.54
CA LYS A 117 7.15 23.67 23.86
C LYS A 117 5.77 24.23 24.20
N LYS A 118 4.70 23.68 23.60
CA LYS A 118 3.30 24.02 23.91
C LYS A 118 2.80 23.39 25.21
N GLY A 119 3.61 22.54 25.86
CA GLY A 119 3.25 21.85 27.10
C GLY A 119 2.39 20.62 26.88
N GLU A 120 2.33 20.10 25.65
CA GLU A 120 1.59 18.87 25.33
C GLU A 120 2.37 17.64 25.82
N SER A 121 1.70 16.73 26.52
CA SER A 121 2.28 15.44 26.89
C SER A 121 2.23 14.49 25.68
N LEU A 122 3.37 14.14 25.13
CA LEU A 122 3.45 13.15 24.06
C LEU A 122 3.13 11.74 24.60
N PRO A 123 2.54 10.86 23.77
CA PRO A 123 2.32 9.46 24.14
C PRO A 123 3.66 8.79 24.49
N ALA A 124 3.64 7.93 25.51
CA ALA A 124 4.82 7.16 25.95
C ALA A 124 5.26 6.10 24.92
N GLU A 125 4.34 5.68 24.06
CA GLU A 125 4.63 4.76 22.96
C GLU A 125 5.43 5.46 21.86
N GLU A 126 6.34 4.74 21.21
CA GLU A 126 7.09 5.28 20.08
C GLU A 126 6.20 5.42 18.83
N ARG A 127 6.46 6.45 18.04
CA ARG A 127 5.82 6.62 16.73
C ARG A 127 6.30 5.51 15.79
N PHE A 128 5.38 5.00 14.96
CA PHE A 128 5.75 4.04 13.92
C PHE A 128 6.73 4.68 12.93
N ASP A 129 7.88 4.05 12.69
CA ASP A 129 8.89 4.58 11.77
C ASP A 129 8.54 4.25 10.32
N SER A 130 8.05 5.23 9.57
CA SER A 130 7.75 5.08 8.14
C SER A 130 8.95 4.63 7.28
N ASN A 131 10.19 4.81 7.75
CA ASN A 131 11.38 4.35 7.02
C ASN A 131 11.46 2.82 6.94
N CYS A 132 10.75 2.10 7.82
CA CYS A 132 10.67 0.64 7.74
C CYS A 132 9.91 0.15 6.50
N ILE A 133 9.16 1.03 5.80
CA ILE A 133 8.51 0.76 4.51
C ILE A 133 9.57 0.83 3.40
N THR A 134 10.50 -0.12 3.45
CA THR A 134 11.60 -0.28 2.48
C THR A 134 11.87 -1.76 2.29
N PRO A 135 12.12 -2.23 1.05
CA PRO A 135 12.58 -3.60 0.83
C PRO A 135 13.76 -3.96 1.71
N GLY A 136 13.74 -5.16 2.31
CA GLY A 136 14.82 -5.67 3.15
C GLY A 136 14.69 -5.39 4.65
N THR A 137 13.63 -4.70 5.09
CA THR A 137 13.34 -4.56 6.52
C THR A 137 12.54 -5.75 7.06
N VAL A 138 12.62 -5.98 8.38
CA VAL A 138 11.85 -7.02 9.08
C VAL A 138 10.35 -6.80 8.92
N PHE A 139 9.90 -5.54 8.98
CA PHE A 139 8.50 -5.16 8.75
C PHE A 139 8.01 -5.62 7.37
N MET A 140 8.76 -5.34 6.30
CA MET A 140 8.34 -5.74 4.94
C MET A 140 8.37 -7.27 4.76
N ALA A 141 9.27 -7.97 5.42
CA ALA A 141 9.29 -9.43 5.43
C ALA A 141 8.03 -10.03 6.10
N ARG A 142 7.65 -9.50 7.28
CA ARG A 142 6.43 -9.91 7.98
C ARG A 142 5.18 -9.56 7.18
N LEU A 143 5.09 -8.34 6.66
CA LEU A 143 3.98 -7.90 5.81
C LEU A 143 3.83 -8.81 4.59
N GLN A 144 4.94 -9.20 3.94
CA GLN A 144 4.91 -10.11 2.80
C GLN A 144 4.35 -11.48 3.17
N GLU A 145 4.72 -12.04 4.32
CA GLU A 145 4.22 -13.31 4.82
C GLU A 145 2.72 -13.23 5.13
N GLN A 146 2.30 -12.18 5.82
CA GLN A 146 0.91 -11.93 6.17
C GLN A 146 0.03 -11.71 4.91
N LEU A 147 0.53 -11.01 3.89
CA LEU A 147 -0.13 -10.86 2.59
C LEU A 147 -0.26 -12.21 1.86
N LYS A 148 0.78 -13.05 1.88
CA LYS A 148 0.71 -14.40 1.30
C LYS A 148 -0.38 -15.22 1.98
N TYR A 149 -0.44 -15.21 3.32
CA TYR A 149 -1.47 -15.89 4.08
C TYR A 149 -2.88 -15.37 3.75
N PHE A 150 -3.06 -14.04 3.76
CA PHE A 150 -4.32 -13.39 3.41
C PHE A 150 -4.83 -13.80 2.03
N VAL A 151 -3.96 -13.82 1.01
CA VAL A 151 -4.36 -14.21 -0.35
C VAL A 151 -4.77 -15.69 -0.40
N VAL A 152 -4.03 -16.57 0.25
CA VAL A 152 -4.35 -18.01 0.30
C VAL A 152 -5.69 -18.25 1.01
N ASP A 153 -5.91 -17.59 2.13
CA ASP A 153 -7.18 -17.63 2.86
C ASP A 153 -8.36 -17.16 1.98
N LYS A 154 -8.19 -16.02 1.29
CA LYS A 154 -9.21 -15.45 0.42
C LYS A 154 -9.55 -16.33 -0.78
N ILE A 155 -8.54 -16.90 -1.45
CA ILE A 155 -8.78 -17.84 -2.56
C ILE A 155 -9.49 -19.10 -2.05
N SER A 156 -9.17 -19.56 -0.84
CA SER A 156 -9.77 -20.77 -0.28
C SER A 156 -11.23 -20.56 0.14
N ASN A 157 -11.55 -19.39 0.69
CA ASN A 157 -12.83 -19.14 1.36
C ASN A 157 -13.79 -18.20 0.61
N ASP A 158 -13.32 -17.40 -0.35
CA ASP A 158 -14.16 -16.41 -1.06
C ASP A 158 -14.36 -16.77 -2.55
N PRO A 159 -15.59 -17.10 -2.98
CA PRO A 159 -15.90 -17.43 -4.38
C PRO A 159 -15.58 -16.30 -5.38
N LEU A 160 -15.55 -15.04 -4.96
CA LEU A 160 -15.18 -13.93 -5.85
C LEU A 160 -13.69 -13.96 -6.17
N TRP A 161 -12.85 -14.29 -5.20
CA TRP A 161 -11.40 -14.40 -5.38
C TRP A 161 -11.04 -15.62 -6.22
N GLN A 162 -11.83 -16.69 -6.15
CA GLN A 162 -11.65 -17.90 -6.97
C GLN A 162 -11.89 -17.69 -8.46
N LYS A 163 -12.70 -16.69 -8.84
CA LYS A 163 -13.04 -16.42 -10.25
C LYS A 163 -11.90 -15.77 -11.04
N CYS A 164 -10.98 -15.09 -10.38
CA CYS A 164 -9.91 -14.33 -11.01
C CYS A 164 -8.52 -14.89 -10.66
N LYS A 165 -7.55 -14.66 -11.54
CA LYS A 165 -6.15 -14.99 -11.29
C LYS A 165 -5.53 -13.95 -10.37
N VAL A 166 -5.18 -14.34 -9.15
CA VAL A 166 -4.52 -13.45 -8.18
C VAL A 166 -3.00 -13.58 -8.27
N ILE A 167 -2.32 -12.44 -8.33
CA ILE A 167 -0.87 -12.33 -8.47
C ILE A 167 -0.34 -11.38 -7.39
N LEU A 168 0.54 -11.88 -6.54
CA LEU A 168 1.25 -11.08 -5.53
C LEU A 168 2.72 -10.94 -5.93
N SER A 169 3.12 -9.71 -6.31
CA SER A 169 4.51 -9.34 -6.56
C SER A 169 5.07 -8.68 -5.30
N GLY A 170 5.91 -9.43 -4.59
CA GLY A 170 6.47 -8.99 -3.31
C GLY A 170 7.72 -8.13 -3.45
N HIS A 171 8.15 -7.55 -2.32
CA HIS A 171 9.37 -6.74 -2.22
C HIS A 171 10.67 -7.48 -2.60
N GLU A 172 10.62 -8.81 -2.64
CA GLU A 172 11.69 -9.72 -3.06
C GLU A 172 12.03 -9.57 -4.56
N VAL A 173 11.10 -9.06 -5.37
CA VAL A 173 11.26 -8.91 -6.83
C VAL A 173 11.84 -7.54 -7.17
N LEU A 174 12.99 -7.50 -7.85
CA LEU A 174 13.55 -6.27 -8.43
C LEU A 174 12.54 -5.65 -9.39
N CYS A 175 12.16 -4.38 -9.17
CA CYS A 175 11.32 -3.38 -9.92
C CYS A 175 10.68 -3.74 -11.29
N ASN A 176 10.43 -5.01 -11.58
CA ASN A 176 10.13 -5.55 -12.89
C ASN A 176 8.95 -6.52 -12.69
N ILE A 177 7.78 -5.90 -12.51
CA ILE A 177 6.51 -6.59 -12.22
C ILE A 177 6.23 -7.67 -13.28
N ILE A 178 6.74 -7.53 -14.51
CA ILE A 178 6.31 -8.34 -15.65
C ILE A 178 7.05 -9.71 -15.79
N LEU A 179 8.22 -9.92 -15.16
CA LEU A 179 9.04 -11.11 -15.48
C LEU A 179 9.08 -12.20 -14.41
N HIS A 180 8.70 -11.93 -13.17
CA HIS A 180 8.74 -12.93 -12.08
C HIS A 180 7.42 -12.96 -11.30
N TYR A 181 6.42 -13.64 -11.87
CA TYR A 181 5.15 -13.89 -11.20
C TYR A 181 5.15 -15.26 -10.54
N LYS A 182 4.99 -15.30 -9.20
CA LYS A 182 4.45 -16.48 -8.53
C LYS A 182 2.94 -16.46 -8.75
N THR A 183 2.46 -17.35 -9.62
CA THR A 183 1.02 -17.54 -9.82
C THR A 183 0.49 -18.41 -8.69
N TYR A 184 -0.43 -17.88 -7.88
CA TYR A 184 -1.17 -18.68 -6.91
C TYR A 184 -2.44 -19.18 -7.60
N ARG A 185 -2.40 -20.40 -8.14
CA ARG A 185 -3.62 -21.15 -8.46
C ARG A 185 -3.98 -21.97 -7.23
N GLY A 186 -5.27 -22.05 -6.90
CA GLY A 186 -5.80 -22.92 -5.85
C GLY A 186 -5.68 -24.42 -6.16
N GLU A 187 -4.54 -24.86 -6.67
CA GLU A 187 -4.17 -26.27 -6.71
C GLU A 187 -3.55 -26.57 -5.35
N LEU A 188 -4.39 -27.10 -4.45
CA LEU A 188 -3.96 -27.79 -3.24
C LEU A 188 -2.82 -28.75 -3.61
N ASP A 189 -1.65 -28.52 -3.03
CA ASP A 189 -0.56 -29.49 -2.99
C ASP A 189 -1.12 -30.79 -2.37
N LYS A 190 -1.55 -31.71 -3.23
CA LYS A 190 -1.67 -33.12 -2.92
C LYS A 190 -0.27 -33.72 -3.07
N THR A 191 0.59 -33.49 -2.09
CA THR A 191 1.84 -34.26 -1.94
C THR A 191 2.08 -34.54 -0.45
N GLY A 192 1.96 -35.81 -0.06
CA GLY A 192 2.33 -36.35 1.26
C GLY A 192 1.18 -36.96 2.02
#